data_AF-A0A3S7KGG0-F1
#
_entry.id   AF-A0A3S7KGG0-F1
#
_cell.length_a   1.000
_cell.length_b   1.000
_cell.length_c   1.000
_cell.angle_alpha   90.00
_cell.angle_beta   90.00
_cell.angle_gamma   90.00
#
_symmetry.space_group_name_H-M   'P 1'
#
loop_
_entity.id
_entity.type
_entity.pdbx_description
1 polymer ?
#
loop_
_entity_poly.entity_id
_entity_poly.type
_entity_poly.pdbx_seq_one_letter_code
_entity_poly.pdbx_strand_id
1 'polypeptide(L)'
;MNWLDVLYNSVRKTPGGVADAAAYLPDRRGKSMHPETLRAKLRGLEGESLTIEHAELLTEWMQEKAGGGEYALEWMQALAG
;
A
#
# COMPACT_ATOMS: atom_id res chain seq x y z
N MET A 1 9.80 -10.23 9.67
CA MET A 1 9.37 -8.88 9.26
C MET A 1 7.87 -8.94 9.05
N ASN A 2 7.08 -7.94 9.47
CA ASN A 2 5.63 -7.93 9.19
C ASN A 2 5.42 -7.46 7.72
N TRP A 3 4.62 -8.18 6.93
CA TRP A 3 4.37 -7.84 5.52
C TRP A 3 3.78 -6.44 5.32
N LEU A 4 3.02 -5.92 6.30
CA LEU A 4 2.51 -4.54 6.29
C LEU A 4 3.64 -3.51 6.40
N ASP A 5 4.68 -3.81 7.17
CA ASP A 5 5.84 -2.91 7.30
C ASP A 5 6.63 -2.85 5.99
N VAL A 6 6.82 -4.00 5.33
CA VAL A 6 7.43 -4.07 3.99
C VAL A 6 6.61 -3.26 2.99
N LEU A 7 5.30 -3.48 2.94
CA LEU A 7 4.40 -2.75 2.05
C LEU A 7 4.40 -1.24 2.33
N TYR A 8 4.39 -0.83 3.60
CA TYR A 8 4.47 0.58 3.98
C TYR A 8 5.77 1.24 3.49
N ASN A 9 6.91 0.55 3.62
CA ASN A 9 8.20 1.05 3.17
C ASN A 9 8.25 1.16 1.63
N SER A 10 7.72 0.17 0.92
CA SER A 10 7.57 0.19 -0.54
C SER A 10 6.72 1.39 -0.99
N VAL A 11 5.52 1.56 -0.41
CA VAL A 11 4.63 2.70 -0.72
C VAL A 11 5.30 4.04 -0.45
N ARG A 12 6.03 4.17 0.67
CA ARG A 12 6.77 5.41 1.01
C ARG A 12 7.89 5.70 0.00
N LYS A 13 8.54 4.67 -0.52
CA LYS A 13 9.66 4.77 -1.47
C LYS A 13 9.19 5.18 -2.87
N THR A 14 7.96 4.81 -3.24
CA THR A 14 7.38 5.12 -4.55
C THR A 14 7.12 6.61 -4.76
N PRO A 15 7.43 7.17 -5.95
CA PRO A 15 7.07 8.54 -6.31
C PRO A 15 5.57 8.82 -6.08
N GLY A 16 5.27 9.86 -5.31
CA GLY A 16 3.91 10.22 -4.87
C GLY A 16 3.57 9.74 -3.45
N GLY A 17 4.24 8.70 -2.96
CA GLY A 17 4.14 8.23 -1.58
C GLY A 17 2.72 7.85 -1.16
N VAL A 18 2.48 7.90 0.16
CA VAL A 18 1.19 7.52 0.77
C VAL A 18 0.02 8.39 0.28
N ALA A 19 0.27 9.65 -0.05
CA ALA A 19 -0.78 10.57 -0.50
C ALA A 19 -1.32 10.19 -1.89
N ASP A 20 -0.44 9.95 -2.84
CA ASP A 20 -0.82 9.53 -4.20
C ASP A 20 -1.40 8.11 -4.19
N ALA A 21 -0.81 7.21 -3.40
CA ALA A 21 -1.34 5.86 -3.22
C ALA A 21 -2.77 5.85 -2.66
N ALA A 22 -3.06 6.70 -1.66
CA ALA A 22 -4.41 6.79 -1.09
C ALA A 22 -5.41 7.40 -2.10
N ALA A 23 -4.95 8.30 -2.97
CA ALA A 23 -5.76 8.84 -4.06
C ALA A 23 -6.13 7.77 -5.10
N TYR A 24 -5.21 6.85 -5.36
CA TYR A 24 -5.39 5.71 -6.28
C TYR A 24 -6.36 4.65 -5.75
N LEU A 25 -6.36 4.40 -4.43
CA LEU A 25 -7.22 3.37 -3.85
C LEU A 25 -8.71 3.81 -3.87
N PRO A 26 -9.60 3.01 -4.47
CA PRO A 26 -11.04 3.22 -4.38
C PRO A 26 -11.53 2.83 -2.98
N ASP A 27 -12.24 3.73 -2.30
CA ASP A 27 -13.07 3.39 -1.15
C ASP A 27 -14.34 2.65 -1.61
N ARG A 28 -14.95 1.89 -0.69
CA ARG A 28 -16.22 1.17 -0.89
C ARG A 28 -17.37 2.01 -1.47
N ARG A 29 -17.29 3.34 -1.42
CA ARG A 29 -18.29 4.27 -1.99
C ARG A 29 -17.84 4.96 -3.30
N GLY A 30 -16.77 4.49 -3.94
CA GLY A 30 -16.23 5.10 -5.17
C GLY A 30 -15.53 6.44 -4.94
N LYS A 31 -15.05 6.70 -3.72
CA LYS A 31 -14.27 7.90 -3.35
C LYS A 31 -12.82 7.50 -3.05
N SER A 32 -11.85 8.37 -3.26
CA SER A 32 -10.46 8.08 -2.87
C SER A 32 -10.32 7.91 -1.34
N MET A 33 -9.38 7.07 -0.90
CA MET A 33 -9.04 6.88 0.51
C MET A 33 -8.30 8.11 1.07
N HIS A 34 -8.51 8.45 2.36
CA HIS A 34 -7.71 9.48 3.01
C HIS A 34 -6.28 8.97 3.29
N PRO A 35 -5.21 9.76 3.06
CA PRO A 35 -3.83 9.33 3.29
C PRO A 35 -3.55 8.84 4.70
N GLU A 36 -4.15 9.47 5.72
CA GLU A 36 -4.00 9.03 7.11
C GLU A 36 -4.68 7.68 7.39
N THR A 37 -5.81 7.40 6.74
CA THR A 37 -6.48 6.11 6.81
C THR A 37 -5.60 5.03 6.21
N LEU A 38 -5.04 5.26 5.02
CA LEU A 38 -4.09 4.33 4.40
C LEU A 38 -2.87 4.09 5.31
N ARG A 39 -2.34 5.16 5.91
CA ARG A 39 -1.21 5.07 6.84
C ARG A 39 -1.54 4.26 8.08
N ALA A 40 -2.72 4.44 8.67
CA ALA A 40 -3.17 3.67 9.83
C ALA A 40 -3.27 2.17 9.51
N LYS A 41 -3.85 1.84 8.35
CA LYS A 41 -3.95 0.45 7.82
C LYS A 41 -2.57 -0.17 7.60
N LEU A 42 -1.67 0.54 6.93
CA LEU A 42 -0.29 0.08 6.65
C LEU A 42 0.55 -0.06 7.93
N ARG A 43 0.22 0.65 9.01
CA ARG A 43 0.88 0.54 10.31
C ARG A 43 0.27 -0.51 11.22
N GLY A 44 -0.83 -1.16 10.81
CA GLY A 44 -1.53 -2.18 11.59
C GLY A 44 -2.05 -1.64 12.93
N LEU A 45 -2.53 -0.38 12.96
CA LEU A 45 -3.13 0.18 14.18
C LEU A 45 -4.37 -0.61 14.62
N GLU A 46 -4.62 -0.71 15.92
CA GLU A 46 -5.76 -1.48 16.45
C GLU A 46 -7.09 -1.02 15.83
N GLY A 47 -7.88 -1.97 15.33
CA GLY A 47 -9.14 -1.72 14.64
C GLY A 47 -9.01 -1.43 13.14
N GLU A 48 -7.81 -1.18 12.63
CA GLU A 48 -7.55 -0.96 11.21
C GLU A 48 -7.00 -2.23 10.54
N SER A 49 -7.60 -2.58 9.41
CA SER A 49 -7.13 -3.67 8.56
C SER A 49 -6.92 -3.19 7.13
N LEU A 50 -5.83 -3.66 6.53
CA LEU A 50 -5.56 -3.61 5.10
C LEU A 50 -5.95 -4.97 4.50
N THR A 51 -6.75 -4.97 3.44
CA THR A 51 -7.10 -6.21 2.72
C THR A 51 -6.01 -6.55 1.70
N ILE A 52 -5.96 -7.82 1.29
CA ILE A 52 -5.06 -8.27 0.20
C ILE A 52 -5.38 -7.52 -1.10
N GLU A 53 -6.66 -7.31 -1.42
CA GLU A 53 -7.08 -6.51 -2.58
C GLU A 53 -6.48 -5.10 -2.58
N HIS A 54 -6.45 -4.40 -1.44
CA HIS A 54 -5.78 -3.09 -1.36
C HIS A 54 -4.27 -3.22 -1.56
N ALA A 55 -3.64 -4.30 -1.09
CA ALA A 55 -2.22 -4.54 -1.29
C ALA A 55 -1.87 -4.83 -2.77
N GLU A 56 -2.76 -5.53 -3.49
CA GLU A 56 -2.64 -5.76 -4.93
C GLU A 56 -2.80 -4.44 -5.71
N LEU A 57 -3.80 -3.62 -5.39
CA LEU A 57 -3.96 -2.29 -6.02
C LEU A 57 -2.77 -1.37 -5.76
N LEU A 58 -2.19 -1.40 -4.56
CA LEU A 58 -0.95 -0.69 -4.26
C LEU A 58 0.23 -1.22 -5.09
N THR A 59 0.25 -2.53 -5.37
CA THR A 59 1.27 -3.15 -6.23
C THR A 59 1.14 -2.64 -7.66
N GLU A 60 -0.07 -2.59 -8.21
CA GLU A 60 -0.35 -2.03 -9.54
C GLU A 60 0.09 -0.56 -9.61
N TRP A 61 -0.35 0.25 -8.65
CA TRP A 61 0.05 1.65 -8.54
C TRP A 61 1.57 1.83 -8.50
N MET A 62 2.29 1.03 -7.71
CA MET A 62 3.76 1.08 -7.66
C MET A 62 4.38 0.74 -9.02
N GLN A 63 3.88 -0.28 -9.71
CA GLN A 63 4.38 -0.68 -11.03
C GLN A 63 4.18 0.39 -12.10
N GLU A 64 3.15 1.24 -11.98
CA GLU A 64 2.93 2.37 -12.87
C GLU A 64 3.95 3.52 -12.67
N LYS A 65 4.68 3.55 -11.55
CA LYS A 65 5.67 4.58 -11.25
C LYS A 65 7.09 4.16 -11.65
N ALA A 66 7.89 5.14 -12.04
CA ALA A 66 9.30 4.94 -12.35
C ALA A 66 10.05 4.27 -11.19
N GLY A 67 10.67 3.11 -11.46
CA GLY A 67 11.42 2.32 -10.47
C GLY A 67 10.57 1.56 -9.45
N GLY A 68 9.23 1.68 -9.47
CA GLY A 68 8.38 1.02 -8.48
C GLY A 68 8.30 -0.50 -8.63
N GLY A 69 8.44 -1.00 -9.85
CA GLY A 69 8.46 -2.44 -10.13
C GLY A 69 9.59 -3.22 -9.43
N GLU A 70 10.68 -2.56 -9.03
CA GLU A 70 11.82 -3.22 -8.36
C GLU A 70 11.48 -3.77 -6.97
N TYR A 71 10.47 -3.19 -6.30
CA TYR A 71 10.13 -3.51 -4.91
C TYR A 71 8.61 -3.70 -4.67
N ALA A 72 7.78 -3.54 -5.70
CA ALA A 72 6.32 -3.64 -5.59
C ALA A 72 5.83 -5.02 -5.07
N LEU A 73 6.62 -6.08 -5.28
CA LEU A 73 6.25 -7.47 -4.93
C LEU A 73 6.90 -7.97 -3.62
N GLU A 74 7.77 -7.18 -2.98
CA GLU A 74 8.54 -7.64 -1.80
C GLU A 74 7.64 -8.01 -0.61
N TRP A 75 6.49 -7.34 -0.47
CA TRP A 75 5.53 -7.62 0.60
C TRP A 75 4.94 -9.03 0.48
N MET A 76 4.79 -9.58 -0.73
CA MET A 76 4.28 -10.94 -0.93
C MET A 76 5.27 -11.99 -0.45
N GLN A 77 6.57 -11.74 -0.61
CA GLN A 77 7.61 -12.61 -0.06
C GLN A 77 7.57 -12.62 1.47
N ALA A 78 7.33 -11.44 2.08
CA ALA A 78 7.15 -11.33 3.52
C ALA A 78 5.84 -11.93 4.03
N LEU A 79 4.79 -11.97 3.20
CA LEU A 79 3.51 -12.62 3.53
C LEU A 79 3.60 -14.14 3.44
N ALA A 80 4.33 -14.66 2.45
CA ALA A 80 4.53 -16.09 2.24
C ALA A 80 5.57 -16.74 3.20
N GLY A 81 6.25 -15.92 4.00
CA GLY A 81 7.29 -16.33 4.94
C GLY A 81 6.79 -17.02 6.20
#